data_AF-A0A7C3S3Z8-F1
#
_entry.id   AF-A0A7C3S3Z8-F1
#
_cell.length_a   1.000
_cell.length_b   1.000
_cell.length_c   1.000
_cell.angle_alpha   90.00
_cell.angle_beta   90.00
_cell.angle_gamma   90.00
#
_symmetry.space_group_name_H-M   'P 1'
#
loop_
_entity.id
_entity.type
_entity.pdbx_description
1 polymer ?
#
loop_
_entity_poly.entity_id
_entity_poly.type
_entity_poly.pdbx_seq_one_letter_code
_entity_poly.pdbx_strand_id
1 'polypeptide(L)' 'MTVTVLEAVEDMLRSTYQQGKWTDGQRFFVQVRAYLGSQVHIRLHNMETGVTYDRLYDLSTGQVVAEHERASR' A
#
# COMPACT_ATOMS: atom_id res chain seq x y z
N MET A 1 2.71 12.50 -15.32
CA MET A 1 3.68 11.40 -15.42
C MET A 1 2.93 10.13 -15.09
N THR A 2 2.97 9.14 -15.97
CA THR A 2 2.37 7.83 -15.70
C THR A 2 3.23 7.11 -14.66
N VAL A 3 2.62 6.71 -13.55
CA VAL A 3 3.25 5.93 -12.48
C VAL A 3 3.08 4.45 -12.78
N THR A 4 4.10 3.66 -12.51
CA THR A 4 4.07 2.19 -12.62
C THR A 4 3.54 1.56 -11.34
N VAL A 5 3.09 0.30 -11.43
CA VAL A 5 2.70 -0.47 -10.24
C VAL A 5 3.87 -0.60 -9.25
N LEU A 6 5.10 -0.75 -9.75
CA LEU A 6 6.29 -0.83 -8.91
C LEU A 6 6.50 0.46 -8.11
N GLU A 7 6.43 1.62 -8.77
CA GLU A 7 6.55 2.92 -8.09
C GLU A 7 5.43 3.14 -7.07
N ALA A 8 4.20 2.69 -7.35
CA ALA A 8 3.10 2.75 -6.40
C ALA A 8 3.33 1.84 -5.17
N VAL A 9 3.92 0.65 -5.37
CA VAL A 9 4.32 -0.24 -4.27
C VAL A 9 5.43 0.39 -3.43
N GLU A 10 6.45 0.97 -4.07
CA GLU A 10 7.55 1.66 -3.38
C GLU A 10 7.06 2.86 -2.58
N ASP A 11 6.15 3.66 -3.15
CA ASP A 11 5.50 4.77 -2.45
C ASP A 11 4.73 4.27 -1.21
N MET A 12 3.95 3.21 -1.35
CA MET A 12 3.19 2.64 -0.24
C MET A 12 4.11 2.21 0.91
N LEU A 13 5.20 1.51 0.60
CA LEU A 13 6.17 1.07 1.59
C LEU A 13 6.86 2.26 2.27
N ARG A 14 7.35 3.21 1.47
CA ARG A 14 8.04 4.42 1.96
C ARG A 14 7.14 5.24 2.87
N SER A 15 5.92 5.52 2.43
CA SER A 15 4.93 6.29 3.17
C SER A 15 4.57 5.62 4.49
N THR A 16 4.34 4.31 4.48
CA THR A 16 4.00 3.56 5.71
C THR A 16 5.16 3.55 6.69
N TYR A 17 6.40 3.40 6.21
CA TYR A 17 7.60 3.50 7.04
C TYR A 17 7.75 4.90 7.67
N GLN A 18 7.60 5.97 6.87
CA GLN A 18 7.71 7.35 7.33
C GLN A 18 6.63 7.74 8.36
N GLN A 19 5.47 7.08 8.34
CA GLN A 19 4.42 7.24 9.34
C GLN A 19 4.74 6.57 10.69
N GLY A 20 5.89 5.90 10.84
CA GLY A 20 6.28 5.22 12.08
C GLY A 20 5.47 3.95 12.37
N LYS A 21 4.81 3.39 11.35
CA LYS A 21 3.97 2.18 11.47
C LYS A 21 4.76 0.87 11.50
N TRP A 22 6.09 0.96 11.42
CA TRP A 22 7.00 -0.17 11.35
C TRP A 22 7.82 -0.24 12.63
N THR A 23 7.99 -1.44 13.15
CA THR A 23 8.88 -1.74 14.27
C THR A 23 9.89 -2.80 13.85
N ASP A 24 11.09 -2.74 14.40
CA ASP A 24 12.15 -3.72 14.14
C ASP A 24 11.64 -5.16 14.30
N GLY A 25 12.02 -6.00 13.33
CA GLY A 25 11.64 -7.42 13.30
C GLY A 25 10.23 -7.71 12.75
N GLN A 26 9.42 -6.69 12.45
CA GLN A 26 8.14 -6.90 11.77
C GLN A 26 8.34 -7.29 10.30
N ARG A 27 7.49 -8.19 9.83
CA ARG A 27 7.41 -8.69 8.46
C ARG A 27 6.13 -8.19 7.83
N PHE A 28 6.26 -7.82 6.57
CA PHE A 28 5.14 -7.29 5.81
C PHE A 28 4.95 -8.11 4.54
N PHE A 29 3.68 -8.35 4.21
CA PHE A 29 3.27 -8.94 2.95
C PHE A 29 2.64 -7.85 2.08
N VAL A 30 3.20 -7.64 0.89
CA VAL A 30 2.65 -6.73 -0.12
C VAL A 30 1.88 -7.54 -1.15
N GLN A 31 0.68 -7.06 -1.50
CA GLN A 31 -0.16 -7.67 -2.52
C GLN A 31 -0.74 -6.60 -3.44
N VAL A 32 -0.54 -6.75 -4.75
CA VAL A 32 -1.36 -6.08 -5.75
C VAL A 32 -2.68 -6.86 -5.84
N ARG A 33 -3.76 -6.26 -5.32
CA ARG A 33 -5.07 -6.91 -5.21
C ARG A 33 -5.88 -6.87 -6.50
N ALA A 34 -5.79 -5.77 -7.24
CA ALA A 34 -6.50 -5.56 -8.49
C ALA A 34 -5.79 -4.52 -9.34
N TYR A 35 -5.87 -4.68 -10.66
CA TYR A 35 -5.42 -3.70 -11.64
C TYR A 35 -6.60 -3.46 -12.61
N LEU A 36 -7.14 -2.25 -12.62
CA LEU A 36 -8.37 -1.88 -13.33
C LEU A 36 -8.18 -0.56 -14.08
N GLY A 37 -7.91 -0.65 -15.39
CA GLY A 37 -7.64 0.52 -16.22
C GLY A 37 -6.37 1.24 -15.78
N SER A 38 -6.50 2.49 -15.31
CA SER A 38 -5.39 3.25 -14.72
C SER A 38 -5.27 3.06 -13.20
N GLN A 39 -6.14 2.29 -12.56
CA GLN A 39 -6.13 2.16 -11.10
C GLN A 39 -5.51 0.85 -10.63
N VAL A 40 -4.74 0.90 -9.55
CA VAL A 40 -4.20 -0.29 -8.88
C VAL A 40 -4.53 -0.27 -7.39
N HIS A 41 -5.05 -1.38 -6.89
CA HIS A 41 -5.34 -1.59 -5.48
C HIS A 41 -4.19 -2.39 -4.87
N ILE A 42 -3.48 -1.80 -3.91
CA ILE A 42 -2.34 -2.42 -3.22
C ILE A 42 -2.69 -2.59 -1.75
N ARG A 43 -2.28 -3.73 -1.20
CA ARG A 43 -2.38 -4.09 0.20
C ARG A 43 -0.99 -4.29 0.80
N LEU A 44 -0.78 -3.72 1.98
CA LEU A 44 0.36 -3.96 2.85
C LEU A 44 -0.18 -4.55 4.16
N HIS A 45 0.19 -5.79 4.44
CA HIS A 45 -0.27 -6.50 5.62
C HIS A 45 0.91 -6.72 6.58
N ASN A 46 0.79 -6.20 7.80
CA ASN A 46 1.73 -6.49 8.88
C ASN A 46 1.41 -7.86 9.46
N MET A 47 2.34 -8.80 9.34
CA MET A 47 2.12 -10.19 9.72
C MET A 47 2.11 -10.40 11.24
N GLU A 48 2.70 -9.48 12.00
CA GLU A 48 2.81 -9.57 13.45
C GLU A 48 1.61 -8.92 14.15
N THR A 49 1.10 -7.81 13.62
CA THR A 49 -0.04 -7.09 14.22
C THR A 49 -1.37 -7.43 13.57
N GLY A 50 -1.35 -8.07 12.41
CA GLY A 50 -2.55 -8.32 11.60
C GLY A 50 -3.15 -7.04 10.99
N VAL A 51 -2.51 -5.87 11.17
CA VAL A 51 -2.98 -4.61 10.59
C VAL A 51 -2.75 -4.62 9.08
N THR A 52 -3.77 -4.18 8.36
CA THR A 52 -3.76 -4.11 6.90
C THR A 52 -3.96 -2.67 6.47
N TYR A 53 -3.07 -2.20 5.60
CA TYR A 53 -3.19 -0.94 4.90
C TYR A 53 -3.56 -1.24 3.44
N ASP A 54 -4.68 -0.71 2.97
CA ASP A 54 -5.13 -0.82 1.59
C ASP A 54 -5.06 0.58 0.96
N ARG A 55 -4.53 0.67 -0.27
CA ARG A 55 -4.50 1.91 -1.05
C ARG A 55 -4.94 1.68 -2.49
N LEU A 56 -5.73 2.61 -3.01
CA LEU A 56 -6.08 2.71 -4.41
C LEU A 56 -5.27 3.84 -5.03
N TYR A 57 -4.42 3.51 -6.00
CA TYR A 57 -3.63 4.48 -6.77
C TYR A 57 -4.26 4.69 -8.14
N ASP A 58 -4.27 5.92 -8.64
CA ASP A 58 -4.48 6.21 -10.06
C ASP A 58 -3.11 6.46 -10.72
N LEU A 59 -2.69 5.48 -11.52
CA LEU A 59 -1.41 5.47 -12.23
C LEU A 59 -1.30 6.55 -13.30
N SER A 60 -2.41 7.12 -13.78
CA SER A 60 -2.37 8.20 -14.77
C SER A 60 -1.94 9.54 -14.17
N THR A 61 -2.25 9.73 -12.88
CA THR A 61 -2.02 10.97 -12.13
C THR A 61 -0.97 10.82 -11.04
N GLY A 62 -0.69 9.58 -10.61
CA GLY A 62 0.17 9.26 -9.48
C GLY A 62 -0.46 9.51 -8.11
N GLN A 63 -1.78 9.78 -8.06
CA GLN A 63 -2.47 10.11 -6.81
C GLN A 63 -3.01 8.87 -6.09
N VAL A 64 -3.01 8.92 -4.75
CA VAL A 64 -3.79 7.99 -3.92
C VAL A 64 -5.25 8.47 -3.93
N VAL A 65 -6.13 7.67 -4.50
CA VAL A 65 -7.56 7.95 -4.64
C VAL A 65 -8.31 7.58 -3.37
N ALA A 66 -7.87 6.52 -2.68
CA ALA A 66 -8.44 6.07 -1.43
C ALA A 66 -7.40 5.33 -0.59
N GLU A 67 -7.50 5.45 0.72
CA GLU A 67 -6.74 4.66 1.67
C GLU A 67 -7.63 4.13 2.80
N HIS A 68 -7.33 2.93 3.28
CA HIS A 68 -8.04 2.32 4.38
C HIS A 68 -7.08 1.55 5.28
N GLU A 69 -7.21 1.73 6.59
CA GLU A 69 -6.47 1.01 7.59
C GLU A 69 -7.45 0.14 8.40
N ARG A 70 -7.14 -1.15 8.51
CA ARG A 70 -7.98 -2.12 9.23
C ARG A 70 -7.12 -2.99 10.12
N ALA A 71 -7.41 -3.00 11.41
CA ALA A 71 -6.92 -4.02 12.34
C ALA A 71 -7.70 -5.32 12.11
N SER A 72 -7.00 -6.46 12.11
CA SER A 72 -7.66 -7.76 12.23
C SER A 72 -8.31 -7.84 13.61
N ARG A 73 -9.62 -8.13 13.65
CA ARG A 73 -10.37 -8.34 14.89
C ARG A 73 -10.00 -9.69 15.50
#